data_AF-D5RNV9-F1
#
_entry.id   AF-D5RNV9-F1
#
_cell.length_a   1.000
_cell.length_b   1.000
_cell.length_c   1.000
_cell.angle_alpha   90.00
_cell.angle_beta   90.00
_cell.angle_gamma   90.00
#
_symmetry.space_group_name_H-M   'P 1'
#
loop_
_entity.id
_entity.type
_entity.pdbx_description
1 polymer ?
#
loop_
_entity_poly.entity_id
_entity_poly.type
_entity_poly.pdbx_seq_one_letter_code
_entity_poly.pdbx_strand_id
1 'polypeptide(L)'
;MPLPLSLRPPPGSLRRTALAVAVAGGLALPLLLLALPALGQSVTLSLGPQGGQAVASGAQSLTTNIVGLIVATTLLALAPGILVVATAFTRIVVVLSMLRTALGLQQSPPNSVIVSLSLFLAAFVMAPVLERAWNDAARPLIDGTITEEMAAERAIAPFRSFMEANVRERDLALFIEIARWQPPPEPPRA
;
A
#
# COMPACT_ATOMS: atom_id res chain seq x y z
N MET A 1 -31.29 -41.74 -63.52
CA MET A 1 -30.11 -40.85 -63.55
C MET A 1 -30.26 -39.90 -64.72
N PRO A 2 -29.92 -38.59 -64.64
CA PRO A 2 -28.96 -37.95 -63.73
C PRO A 2 -29.48 -36.72 -62.92
N LEU A 3 -28.71 -36.37 -61.89
CA LEU A 3 -28.61 -35.12 -61.09
C LEU A 3 -27.51 -34.22 -61.71
N PRO A 4 -27.12 -33.01 -61.21
CA PRO A 4 -27.80 -31.92 -60.48
C PRO A 4 -27.35 -30.47 -60.89
N LEU A 5 -27.71 -29.47 -60.07
CA LEU A 5 -27.01 -28.20 -59.77
C LEU A 5 -27.00 -27.05 -60.81
N SER A 6 -27.75 -25.98 -60.50
CA SER A 6 -27.25 -24.59 -60.60
C SER A 6 -28.11 -23.64 -59.76
N LEU A 7 -27.80 -23.56 -58.45
CA LEU A 7 -28.22 -22.42 -57.64
C LEU A 7 -27.21 -21.30 -57.88
N ARG A 8 -27.61 -20.33 -58.69
CA ARG A 8 -26.83 -19.13 -59.01
C ARG A 8 -26.96 -18.13 -57.85
N PRO A 9 -25.91 -17.84 -57.05
CA PRO A 9 -25.95 -16.75 -56.09
C PRO A 9 -25.88 -15.38 -56.82
N PRO A 10 -26.58 -14.35 -56.33
CA PRO A 10 -26.64 -13.03 -56.96
C PRO A 10 -25.30 -12.27 -56.82
N PRO A 11 -24.86 -11.56 -57.87
CA PRO A 11 -23.60 -10.80 -57.84
C PRO A 11 -23.82 -9.44 -57.16
N GLY A 12 -23.56 -9.34 -55.85
CA GLY A 12 -23.63 -8.05 -55.16
C GLY A 12 -23.19 -7.99 -53.69
N SER A 13 -23.01 -9.11 -52.99
CA SER A 13 -22.73 -9.13 -51.54
C SER A 13 -21.25 -8.96 -51.16
N LEU A 14 -20.31 -9.25 -52.09
CA LEU A 14 -18.87 -9.28 -51.82
C LEU A 14 -18.26 -7.90 -51.48
N ARG A 15 -18.78 -6.82 -52.08
CA ARG A 15 -18.24 -5.47 -51.82
C ARG A 15 -18.68 -4.92 -50.47
N ARG A 16 -19.84 -5.35 -49.95
CA ARG A 16 -20.37 -4.91 -48.64
C ARG A 16 -19.71 -5.62 -47.47
N THR A 17 -19.39 -6.91 -47.61
CA THR A 17 -18.66 -7.66 -46.57
C THR A 17 -17.19 -7.24 -46.49
N ALA A 18 -16.55 -6.96 -47.63
CA ALA A 18 -15.18 -6.43 -47.66
C ALA A 18 -15.07 -5.04 -46.99
N LEU A 19 -16.04 -4.15 -47.22
CA LEU A 19 -16.08 -2.82 -46.58
C LEU A 19 -16.35 -2.91 -45.08
N ALA A 20 -17.21 -3.82 -44.62
CA ALA A 20 -17.49 -3.99 -43.19
C ALA A 20 -16.28 -4.53 -42.41
N VAL A 21 -15.51 -5.48 -42.99
CA VAL A 21 -14.29 -6.01 -42.37
C VAL A 21 -13.16 -4.97 -42.35
N ALA A 22 -13.04 -4.13 -43.39
CA ALA A 22 -12.06 -3.05 -43.43
C ALA A 22 -12.35 -1.94 -42.40
N VAL A 23 -13.62 -1.60 -42.18
CA VAL A 23 -14.03 -0.59 -41.17
C VAL A 23 -13.91 -1.14 -39.75
N ALA A 24 -14.26 -2.41 -39.51
CA ALA A 24 -14.08 -3.06 -38.21
C ALA A 24 -12.59 -3.23 -37.86
N GLY A 25 -11.75 -3.62 -38.84
CA GLY A 25 -10.29 -3.68 -38.68
C GLY A 25 -9.65 -2.31 -38.49
N GLY A 26 -10.16 -1.28 -39.18
CA GLY A 26 -9.68 0.10 -39.09
C GLY A 26 -9.98 0.81 -37.77
N LEU A 27 -11.01 0.38 -37.03
CA LEU A 27 -11.33 0.87 -35.68
C LEU A 27 -10.76 -0.01 -34.56
N ALA A 28 -10.60 -1.32 -34.79
CA ALA A 28 -9.99 -2.22 -33.80
C ALA A 28 -8.49 -1.99 -33.64
N LEU A 29 -7.77 -1.67 -34.72
CA LEU A 29 -6.33 -1.40 -34.68
C LEU A 29 -5.95 -0.14 -33.86
N PRO A 30 -6.62 1.02 -34.00
CA PRO A 30 -6.34 2.18 -33.15
C PRO A 30 -6.78 1.95 -31.70
N LEU A 31 -7.87 1.20 -31.43
CA LEU A 31 -8.25 0.84 -30.06
C LEU A 31 -7.20 -0.07 -29.39
N LEU A 32 -6.61 -1.00 -30.14
CA LEU A 32 -5.53 -1.85 -29.68
C LEU A 32 -4.23 -1.05 -29.46
N LEU A 33 -3.95 -0.06 -30.32
CA LEU A 33 -2.80 0.86 -30.18
C LEU A 33 -2.94 1.84 -29.01
N LEU A 34 -4.16 2.24 -28.65
CA LEU A 34 -4.45 3.05 -27.46
C LEU A 34 -4.37 2.24 -26.14
N ALA A 35 -4.40 0.90 -26.22
CA ALA A 35 -4.23 0.02 -25.05
C ALA A 35 -2.76 -0.33 -24.77
N LEU A 36 -1.83 -0.07 -25.70
CA LEU A 36 -0.39 -0.31 -25.51
C LEU A 36 0.24 0.42 -24.31
N PRO A 37 -0.11 1.67 -23.95
CA PRO A 37 0.53 2.35 -22.81
C PRO A 37 0.11 1.75 -21.46
N ALA A 38 -1.00 1.02 -21.38
CA ALA A 38 -1.46 0.38 -20.15
C ALA A 38 -0.59 -0.83 -19.73
N LEU A 39 0.13 -1.46 -20.68
CA LEU A 39 1.07 -2.54 -20.40
C LEU A 39 2.50 -2.05 -20.11
N GLY A 40 2.74 -0.73 -20.16
CA GLY A 40 4.06 -0.12 -20.06
C GLY A 40 4.33 0.68 -18.79
N GLN A 41 3.47 0.61 -17.76
CA GLN A 41 3.73 1.29 -16.48
C GLN A 41 4.89 0.62 -15.75
N SER A 42 6.12 0.97 -16.11
CA SER A 42 7.29 0.70 -15.29
C SER A 42 7.30 1.68 -14.12
N VAL A 43 6.85 1.24 -12.95
CA VAL A 43 7.09 1.95 -11.70
C VAL A 43 8.59 1.88 -11.43
N THR A 44 9.31 2.92 -11.88
CA THR A 44 10.74 3.04 -11.66
C THR A 44 10.97 3.64 -10.27
N LEU A 45 11.02 2.77 -9.27
CA LEU A 45 11.48 3.12 -7.92
C LEU A 45 13.01 3.13 -7.91
N SER A 46 13.63 4.31 -8.00
CA SER A 46 15.07 4.46 -7.79
C SER A 46 15.37 4.49 -6.29
N LEU A 47 15.87 3.37 -5.76
CA LEU A 47 16.20 3.18 -4.34
C LEU A 47 17.72 3.13 -4.09
N GLY A 48 18.50 3.86 -4.90
CA GLY A 48 19.95 3.99 -4.77
C GLY A 48 20.36 5.34 -4.17
N PRO A 49 21.61 5.47 -3.66
CA PRO A 49 22.11 6.66 -2.95
C PRO A 49 22.20 7.94 -3.80
N GLN A 50 21.79 7.89 -5.06
CA GLN A 50 21.64 9.05 -5.93
C GLN A 50 20.22 9.01 -6.50
N GLY A 51 19.31 9.70 -5.81
CA GLY A 51 17.98 9.98 -6.29
C GLY A 51 18.06 10.68 -7.65
N GLY A 52 17.57 10.00 -8.69
CA GLY A 52 17.54 10.51 -10.05
C GLY A 52 18.83 10.25 -10.83
N GLN A 53 18.67 9.52 -11.94
CA GLN A 53 19.66 9.36 -13.02
C GLN A 53 20.85 8.41 -12.74
N ALA A 54 20.57 7.12 -12.65
CA ALA A 54 21.59 6.08 -12.86
C ALA A 54 21.16 5.11 -13.98
N VAL A 55 21.01 5.64 -15.20
CA VAL A 55 21.03 4.84 -16.43
C VAL A 55 22.43 4.99 -17.04
N ALA A 56 23.45 4.34 -16.45
CA ALA A 56 24.79 4.29 -17.07
C ALA A 56 25.74 3.17 -16.58
N SER A 57 25.42 2.38 -15.54
CA SER A 57 26.28 1.25 -15.12
C SER A 57 25.44 0.00 -14.83
N GLY A 58 25.06 -0.67 -15.92
CA GLY A 58 24.02 -1.72 -15.99
C GLY A 58 24.29 -3.04 -15.29
N ALA A 59 25.14 -3.13 -14.27
CA ALA A 59 25.28 -4.33 -13.45
C ALA A 59 25.18 -4.01 -11.94
N GLN A 60 25.97 -3.04 -11.44
CA GLN A 60 25.93 -2.66 -10.03
C GLN A 60 24.63 -1.92 -9.66
N SER A 61 24.13 -1.05 -10.55
CA SER A 61 22.87 -0.33 -10.32
C SER A 61 21.66 -1.24 -10.33
N LEU A 62 21.68 -2.32 -11.12
CA LEU A 62 20.59 -3.29 -11.16
C LEU A 62 20.51 -4.07 -9.85
N THR A 63 21.64 -4.57 -9.33
CA THR A 63 21.65 -5.31 -8.06
C THR A 63 21.21 -4.45 -6.88
N THR A 64 21.71 -3.21 -6.75
CA THR A 64 21.28 -2.31 -5.66
C THR A 64 19.79 -1.96 -5.75
N ASN A 65 19.27 -1.69 -6.96
CA ASN A 65 17.85 -1.39 -7.14
C ASN A 65 16.97 -2.62 -6.89
N ILE A 66 17.39 -3.82 -7.31
CA ILE A 66 16.66 -5.07 -7.05
C ILE A 66 16.62 -5.37 -5.55
N VAL A 67 17.74 -5.23 -4.83
CA VAL A 67 17.78 -5.40 -3.37
C VAL A 67 16.89 -4.37 -2.68
N GLY A 68 16.96 -3.10 -3.09
CA GLY A 68 16.07 -2.05 -2.58
C GLY A 68 14.59 -2.37 -2.82
N LEU A 69 14.23 -2.85 -4.01
CA LEU A 69 12.86 -3.25 -4.34
C LEU A 69 12.38 -4.43 -3.48
N ILE A 70 13.24 -5.43 -3.27
CA ILE A 70 12.92 -6.59 -2.40
C ILE A 70 12.68 -6.11 -0.96
N VAL A 71 13.54 -5.25 -0.43
CA VAL A 71 13.40 -4.70 0.93
C VAL A 71 12.13 -3.85 1.03
N ALA A 72 11.89 -2.95 0.07
CA ALA A 72 10.70 -2.11 0.05
C ALA A 72 9.41 -2.92 -0.03
N THR A 73 9.37 -3.95 -0.89
CA THR A 73 8.19 -4.83 -1.04
C THR A 73 7.96 -5.65 0.23
N THR A 74 9.04 -6.11 0.87
CA THR A 74 8.96 -6.87 2.13
C THR A 74 8.44 -5.99 3.27
N LEU A 75 8.92 -4.75 3.38
CA LEU A 75 8.43 -3.78 4.35
C LEU A 75 6.96 -3.39 4.08
N LEU A 76 6.59 -3.22 2.81
CA LEU A 76 5.21 -2.90 2.42
C LEU A 76 4.25 -4.05 2.73
N ALA A 77 4.69 -5.30 2.56
CA ALA A 77 3.91 -6.47 2.95
C ALA A 77 3.71 -6.58 4.47
N LEU A 78 4.68 -6.13 5.27
CA LEU A 78 4.62 -6.13 6.74
C LEU A 78 3.83 -4.93 7.31
N ALA A 79 3.82 -3.81 6.58
CA ALA A 79 3.16 -2.56 6.97
C ALA A 79 1.70 -2.71 7.46
N PRO A 80 0.78 -3.44 6.78
CA PRO A 80 -0.60 -3.59 7.26
C PRO A 80 -0.67 -4.32 8.60
N GLY A 81 0.21 -5.29 8.85
CA GLY A 81 0.27 -6.01 10.13
C GLY A 81 0.75 -5.09 11.26
N ILE A 82 1.81 -4.32 10.99
CA ILE A 82 2.32 -3.33 11.96
C ILE A 82 1.26 -2.28 12.26
N LEU A 83 0.54 -1.79 11.25
CA LEU A 83 -0.55 -0.83 11.43
C LEU A 83 -1.63 -1.37 12.38
N VAL A 84 -2.03 -2.63 12.23
CA VAL A 84 -3.05 -3.27 13.07
C VAL A 84 -2.62 -3.36 14.54
N VAL A 85 -1.36 -3.69 14.80
CA VAL A 85 -0.83 -3.95 16.16
C VAL A 85 -0.32 -2.68 16.84
N ALA A 86 0.30 -1.77 16.10
CA ALA A 86 0.92 -0.55 16.64
C ALA A 86 -0.06 0.62 16.81
N THR A 87 -1.35 0.43 16.52
CA THR A 87 -2.38 1.49 16.59
C THR A 87 -3.60 1.04 17.39
N ALA A 88 -4.58 1.95 17.53
CA ALA A 88 -5.85 1.67 18.20
C ALA A 88 -6.74 0.61 17.51
N PHE A 89 -6.40 0.18 16.29
CA PHE A 89 -7.24 -0.72 15.49
C PHE A 89 -7.64 -2.00 16.25
N THR A 90 -6.68 -2.68 16.90
CA THR A 90 -6.94 -3.95 17.59
C THR A 90 -7.96 -3.80 18.73
N ARG A 91 -7.91 -2.70 19.49
CA ARG A 91 -8.89 -2.43 20.56
C ARG A 91 -10.28 -2.20 19.98
N ILE A 92 -10.38 -1.40 18.92
CA ILE A 92 -11.65 -1.03 18.28
C ILE A 92 -12.33 -2.27 17.68
N VAL A 93 -11.59 -3.08 16.90
CA VAL A 93 -12.16 -4.26 16.23
C VAL A 93 -12.63 -5.31 17.23
N VAL A 94 -11.91 -5.50 18.35
CA VAL A 94 -12.29 -6.44 19.41
C VAL A 94 -13.56 -5.97 20.10
N VAL A 95 -13.67 -4.70 20.48
CA VAL A 95 -14.87 -4.14 21.11
C VAL A 95 -16.07 -4.26 20.18
N LEU A 96 -15.95 -3.87 18.91
CA LEU A 96 -17.04 -3.99 17.93
C LEU A 96 -17.45 -5.46 17.68
N SER A 97 -16.49 -6.38 17.65
CA SER A 97 -16.76 -7.81 17.50
C SER A 97 -17.49 -8.39 18.72
N MET A 98 -17.08 -8.00 19.94
CA MET A 98 -17.77 -8.39 21.18
C MET A 98 -19.18 -7.83 21.23
N LEU A 99 -19.38 -6.57 20.83
CA LEU A 99 -20.71 -5.94 20.75
C LEU A 99 -21.62 -6.70 19.79
N ARG A 100 -21.12 -7.11 18.61
CA ARG A 100 -21.90 -7.95 17.68
C ARG A 100 -22.40 -9.21 18.35
N THR A 101 -21.51 -9.94 19.03
CA THR A 101 -21.88 -11.18 19.74
C THR A 101 -22.90 -10.91 20.85
N ALA A 102 -22.74 -9.81 21.57
CA ALA A 102 -23.62 -9.41 22.67
C ALA A 102 -25.05 -9.07 22.20
N LEU A 103 -25.22 -8.59 20.97
CA LEU A 103 -26.54 -8.28 20.39
C LEU A 103 -27.34 -9.53 19.96
N GLY A 104 -26.75 -10.73 20.01
CA GLY A 104 -27.44 -11.98 19.65
C GLY A 104 -27.82 -12.09 18.16
N LEU A 105 -27.31 -11.20 17.32
CA LEU A 105 -27.58 -11.17 15.88
C LEU A 105 -26.68 -12.17 15.16
N GLN A 106 -27.27 -13.10 14.40
CA GLN A 106 -26.52 -14.24 13.89
C GLN A 106 -25.50 -13.91 12.80
N GLN A 107 -25.66 -12.83 12.01
CA GLN A 107 -24.72 -12.48 10.93
C GLN A 107 -24.68 -10.97 10.59
N SER A 108 -25.39 -10.13 11.34
CA SER A 108 -25.40 -8.68 11.14
C SER A 108 -24.72 -8.01 12.34
N PRO A 109 -23.69 -7.17 12.14
CA PRO A 109 -23.01 -6.79 10.88
C PRO A 109 -21.96 -7.81 10.37
N PRO A 110 -21.70 -7.86 9.04
CA PRO A 110 -20.69 -8.75 8.46
C PRO A 110 -19.26 -8.35 8.88
N ASN A 111 -18.33 -9.32 8.89
CA ASN A 111 -16.93 -9.09 9.30
C ASN A 111 -16.26 -7.95 8.53
N SER A 112 -16.53 -7.83 7.23
CA SER A 112 -15.99 -6.76 6.37
C SER A 112 -16.39 -5.37 6.85
N VAL A 113 -17.61 -5.18 7.35
CA VAL A 113 -18.11 -3.90 7.86
C VAL A 113 -17.46 -3.55 9.20
N ILE A 114 -17.28 -4.53 10.08
CA ILE A 114 -16.59 -4.31 11.35
C ILE A 114 -15.14 -3.89 11.10
N VAL A 115 -14.45 -4.57 10.18
CA VAL A 115 -13.06 -4.24 9.83
C VAL A 115 -12.95 -2.87 9.18
N SER A 116 -13.83 -2.51 8.24
CA SER A 116 -13.79 -1.20 7.58
C SER A 116 -14.09 -0.05 8.55
N LEU A 117 -15.09 -0.22 9.42
CA LEU A 117 -15.41 0.74 10.47
C LEU A 117 -14.24 0.89 11.45
N SER A 118 -13.61 -0.23 11.83
CA SER A 118 -12.44 -0.22 12.73
C SER A 118 -11.26 0.53 12.12
N LEU A 119 -11.01 0.36 10.82
CA LEU A 119 -9.93 1.06 10.13
C LEU A 119 -10.19 2.57 10.05
N PHE A 120 -11.43 2.97 9.76
CA PHE A 120 -11.80 4.38 9.70
C PHE A 120 -11.71 5.06 11.07
N LEU A 121 -12.23 4.42 12.12
CA LEU A 121 -12.14 4.92 13.49
C LEU A 121 -10.67 4.95 13.98
N ALA A 122 -9.87 3.95 13.63
CA ALA A 122 -8.45 3.95 13.95
C ALA A 122 -7.71 5.11 13.27
N ALA A 123 -7.97 5.37 11.98
CA ALA A 123 -7.40 6.51 11.27
C ALA A 123 -7.81 7.84 11.90
N PHE A 124 -9.09 7.98 12.29
CA PHE A 124 -9.60 9.17 12.98
C PHE A 124 -8.90 9.40 14.33
N VAL A 125 -8.76 8.36 15.15
CA VAL A 125 -8.09 8.43 16.46
C VAL A 125 -6.59 8.69 16.30
N MET A 126 -5.96 8.17 15.24
CA MET A 126 -4.53 8.31 15.00
C MET A 126 -4.12 9.62 14.30
N ALA A 127 -5.08 10.39 13.76
CA ALA A 127 -4.82 11.67 13.08
C ALA A 127 -3.78 12.58 13.78
N PRO A 128 -3.87 12.88 15.09
CA PRO A 128 -2.90 13.75 15.76
C PRO A 128 -1.48 13.15 15.86
N VAL A 129 -1.35 11.82 15.86
CA VAL A 129 -0.05 11.14 15.89
C VAL A 129 0.62 11.26 14.53
N LEU A 130 -0.14 11.04 13.45
CA LEU A 130 0.35 11.18 12.08
C LEU A 130 0.73 12.64 11.76
N GLU A 131 -0.06 13.61 12.23
CA GLU A 131 0.22 15.02 12.01
C GLU A 131 1.51 15.49 12.70
N ARG A 132 1.77 15.02 13.93
CA ARG A 132 3.05 15.27 14.61
C ARG A 132 4.22 14.64 13.86
N ALA A 133 4.10 13.38 13.47
CA ALA A 133 5.15 12.71 12.69
C ALA A 133 5.43 13.43 11.36
N TRP A 134 4.40 13.97 10.71
CA TRP A 134 4.54 14.77 9.50
C TRP A 134 5.30 16.07 9.75
N ASN A 135 4.89 16.83 10.77
CA ASN A 135 5.47 18.15 11.08
C ASN A 135 6.89 18.06 11.66
N ASP A 136 7.19 17.05 12.46
CA ASP A 136 8.44 16.93 13.21
C ASP A 136 9.54 16.18 12.42
N ALA A 137 9.15 15.32 11.47
CA ALA A 137 10.07 14.47 10.72
C ALA A 137 9.95 14.63 9.20
N ALA A 138 8.77 14.40 8.61
CA ALA A 138 8.64 14.35 7.16
C ALA A 138 8.89 15.71 6.49
N ARG A 139 8.27 16.78 7.00
CA ARG A 139 8.44 18.12 6.46
C ARG A 139 9.88 18.64 6.62
N PRO A 140 10.52 18.58 7.80
CA PRO A 140 11.90 19.04 7.95
C PRO A 140 12.92 18.23 7.15
N LEU A 141 12.65 16.95 6.88
CA LEU A 141 13.50 16.12 6.02
C LEU A 141 13.43 16.58 4.56
N ILE A 142 12.21 16.85 4.05
CA ILE A 142 12.01 17.39 2.70
C ILE A 142 12.62 18.79 2.56
N ASP A 143 12.51 19.61 3.61
CA ASP A 143 13.10 20.96 3.67
C ASP A 143 14.64 20.92 3.90
N GLY A 144 15.25 19.73 4.00
CA GLY A 144 16.71 19.56 4.19
C GLY A 144 17.23 20.07 5.54
N THR A 145 16.35 20.25 6.53
CA THR A 145 16.68 20.81 7.85
C THR A 145 17.20 19.75 8.83
N ILE A 146 16.91 18.46 8.59
CA ILE A 146 17.37 17.34 9.41
C ILE A 146 17.92 16.21 8.55
N THR A 147 18.79 15.37 9.14
CA THR A 147 19.29 14.14 8.48
C THR A 147 18.23 13.04 8.48
N GLU A 148 18.40 12.05 7.60
CA GLU A 148 17.50 10.88 7.53
C GLU A 148 17.40 10.12 8.86
N GLU A 149 18.52 9.99 9.58
CA GLU A 149 18.57 9.33 10.89
C GLU A 149 17.76 10.09 11.95
N MET A 150 17.92 11.42 12.02
CA MET A 150 17.14 12.26 12.92
C MET A 150 15.65 12.27 12.56
N ALA A 151 15.33 12.24 11.27
CA ALA A 151 13.95 12.15 10.79
C ALA A 151 13.31 10.83 11.23
N ALA A 152 14.04 9.70 11.14
CA ALA A 152 13.55 8.41 11.61
C ALA A 152 13.24 8.43 13.13
N GLU A 153 14.15 8.98 13.94
CA GLU A 153 13.93 9.10 15.39
C GLU A 153 12.71 9.97 15.74
N ARG A 154 12.60 11.14 15.10
CA ARG A 154 11.48 12.08 15.31
C ARG A 154 10.16 11.52 14.80
N ALA A 155 10.18 10.72 13.72
CA ALA A 155 8.98 10.07 13.20
C ALA A 155 8.42 9.03 14.18
N ILE A 156 9.28 8.34 14.92
CA ILE A 156 8.90 7.30 15.88
C ILE A 156 8.40 7.89 17.21
N ALA A 157 8.94 9.02 17.64
CA ALA A 157 8.61 9.68 18.90
C ALA A 157 7.09 9.82 19.19
N PRO A 158 6.24 10.36 18.28
CA PRO A 158 4.81 10.50 18.55
C PRO A 158 4.09 9.15 18.70
N PHE A 159 4.53 8.10 18.00
CA PHE A 159 3.98 6.75 18.17
C PHE A 159 4.36 6.17 19.54
N ARG A 160 5.60 6.39 19.98
CA ARG A 160 6.05 5.98 21.32
C ARG A 160 5.19 6.65 22.40
N SER A 161 5.00 7.97 22.34
CA SER A 161 4.17 8.69 23.30
C SER A 161 2.72 8.22 23.30
N PHE A 162 2.16 7.88 22.13
CA PHE A 162 0.82 7.29 22.05
C PHE A 162 0.75 5.92 22.75
N MET A 163 1.76 5.07 22.55
CA MET A 163 1.83 3.76 23.20
C MET A 163 2.02 3.88 24.72
N GLU A 164 2.90 4.78 25.19
CA GLU A 164 3.12 5.05 26.61
C GLU A 164 1.84 5.50 27.32
N ALA A 165 1.02 6.33 26.67
CA ALA A 165 -0.28 6.74 27.20
C ALA A 165 -1.33 5.62 27.24
N ASN A 166 -1.12 4.51 26.52
CA ASN A 166 -2.07 3.40 26.39
C ASN A 166 -1.60 2.07 27.00
N VAL A 167 -0.34 1.99 27.43
CA VAL A 167 0.23 0.81 28.08
C VAL A 167 -0.01 0.87 29.58
N ARG A 168 -0.25 -0.28 30.20
CA ARG A 168 -0.35 -0.38 31.66
C ARG A 168 1.05 -0.40 32.24
N GLU A 169 1.29 0.41 33.26
CA GLU A 169 2.60 0.55 33.91
C GLU A 169 3.08 -0.79 34.49
N ARG A 170 2.16 -1.58 35.04
CA ARG A 170 2.44 -2.93 35.55
C ARG A 170 2.95 -3.87 34.45
N ASP A 171 2.32 -3.84 33.28
CA ASP A 171 2.71 -4.72 32.18
C ASP A 171 4.07 -4.28 31.62
N LEU A 172 4.27 -2.97 31.48
CA LEU A 172 5.55 -2.42 31.07
C LEU A 172 6.68 -2.82 32.03
N ALA A 173 6.47 -2.69 33.33
CA ALA A 173 7.45 -3.10 34.34
C ALA A 173 7.79 -4.59 34.26
N LEU A 174 6.78 -5.45 34.08
CA LEU A 174 6.97 -6.88 33.89
C LEU A 174 7.82 -7.17 32.65
N PHE A 175 7.57 -6.49 31.52
CA PHE A 175 8.36 -6.71 30.31
C PHE A 175 9.80 -6.21 30.46
N ILE A 176 10.02 -5.09 31.16
CA ILE A 176 11.36 -4.57 31.47
C ILE A 176 12.15 -5.58 32.32
N GLU A 177 11.50 -6.16 33.34
CA GLU A 177 12.08 -7.17 34.22
C GLU A 177 12.47 -8.44 33.44
N ILE A 178 11.54 -8.96 32.62
CA ILE A 178 11.79 -10.15 31.80
C ILE A 178 12.89 -9.91 30.76
N ALA A 179 12.89 -8.74 30.12
CA ALA A 179 13.89 -8.36 29.14
C ALA A 179 15.27 -8.05 29.77
N ARG A 180 15.34 -7.94 31.10
CA ARG A 180 16.51 -7.41 31.84
C ARG A 180 17.00 -6.10 31.24
N TRP A 181 16.06 -5.27 30.78
CA TRP A 181 16.37 -4.03 30.09
C TRP A 181 16.75 -2.97 31.13
N GLN A 182 17.99 -2.49 31.05
CA GLN A 182 18.43 -1.35 31.84
C GLN A 182 18.22 -0.09 31.01
N PRO A 183 17.42 0.89 31.48
CA PRO A 183 17.29 2.16 30.78
C PRO A 183 18.68 2.79 30.63
N PRO A 184 19.02 3.38 29.47
CA PRO A 184 20.19 4.22 29.36
C PRO A 184 20.14 5.33 30.42
N PRO A 185 21.28 5.75 31.00
CA PRO A 185 21.30 6.80 32.02
C PRO A 185 20.61 8.06 31.48
N GLU A 186 19.63 8.58 32.22
CA GLU A 186 18.95 9.82 31.86
C GLU A 186 20.00 10.94 31.70
N PRO A 187 20.00 11.69 30.60
CA PRO A 187 20.82 12.90 30.51
C PRO A 187 20.37 13.87 31.61
N PRO A 188 21.32 14.57 32.26
CA PRO A 188 21.01 15.45 33.39
C PRO A 188 19.99 16.51 32.96
N ARG A 189 18.86 16.53 33.66
CA ARG A 189 17.87 17.61 33.55
C ARG A 189 18.55 18.91 33.99
N ALA A 190 18.73 19.84 33.06
CA ALA A 190 19.17 21.21 33.31
C ALA A 190 18.05 22.02 33.97
#